data_AF-A0A962AS96-F1
#
_entry.id   AF-A0A962AS96-F1
#
_cell.length_a   1.000
_cell.length_b   1.000
_cell.length_c   1.000
_cell.angle_alpha   90.00
_cell.angle_beta   90.00
_cell.angle_gamma   90.00
#
_symmetry.space_group_name_H-M   'P 1'
#
loop_
_entity.id
_entity.type
_entity.pdbx_description
1 polymer ?
#
loop_
_entity_poly.entity_id
_entity_poly.type
_entity_poly.pdbx_seq_one_letter_code
_entity_poly.pdbx_strand_id
1 'polypeptide(L)'
;MIYDIRHVTTYSYESPVGSSLCTLRLSPRDGRGQRVLDSGVELAPQPVSRMARADFFGNLVTTVRIEESHRELRVTSLATIEVRRDPQPHAELTPAWEDVRREVADVATLDARSPAHFLFPTKLVPLYDPATDYAAQSFPPGRPILAGAIDFMRRIRKEFRYDQEATLISTPLSEAFESRGGVCQDFAHIMIAGLRGLGLPASYVSGYIRTIPPEGKPRLEGA
;
A
#
# COMPACT_ATOMS: atom_id res chain seq x y z
N MET A 1 -17.46 -8.37 9.41
CA MET A 1 -18.06 -7.02 9.31
C MET A 1 -18.22 -6.70 7.83
N ILE A 2 -19.33 -6.07 7.44
CA ILE A 2 -19.55 -5.60 6.07
C ILE A 2 -19.23 -4.10 6.03
N TYR A 3 -18.54 -3.66 4.97
CA TYR A 3 -18.18 -2.27 4.73
C TYR A 3 -18.68 -1.84 3.35
N ASP A 4 -19.27 -0.65 3.30
CA ASP A 4 -19.51 0.08 2.06
C ASP A 4 -18.44 1.15 1.88
N ILE A 5 -17.83 1.16 0.72
CA ILE A 5 -16.68 2.00 0.37
C ILE A 5 -17.08 2.85 -0.82
N ARG A 6 -16.86 4.16 -0.68
CA ARG A 6 -16.92 5.13 -1.77
C ARG A 6 -15.63 5.93 -1.78
N HIS A 7 -14.97 5.97 -2.93
CA HIS A 7 -13.78 6.77 -3.16
C HIS A 7 -13.98 7.56 -4.46
N VAL A 8 -13.84 8.87 -4.39
CA VAL A 8 -14.00 9.77 -5.55
C VAL A 8 -12.70 10.53 -5.74
N THR A 9 -12.04 10.31 -6.88
CA THR A 9 -10.90 11.14 -7.32
C THR A 9 -11.40 12.09 -8.39
N THR A 10 -11.16 13.39 -8.23
CA THR A 10 -11.51 14.41 -9.24
C THR A 10 -10.24 15.11 -9.70
N TYR A 11 -9.95 15.02 -10.99
CA TYR A 11 -8.89 15.78 -11.63
C TYR A 11 -9.49 17.00 -12.30
N SER A 12 -8.98 18.19 -11.97
CA SER A 12 -9.36 19.45 -12.60
C SER A 12 -8.21 19.98 -13.43
N TYR A 13 -8.46 20.23 -14.71
CA TYR A 13 -7.46 20.69 -15.67
C TYR A 13 -7.64 22.20 -15.95
N GLU A 14 -6.54 22.94 -15.94
CA GLU A 14 -6.52 24.38 -16.25
C GLU A 14 -6.99 24.68 -17.69
N SER A 15 -6.78 23.75 -18.62
CA SER A 15 -7.25 23.78 -20.00
C SER A 15 -7.90 22.46 -20.39
N PRO A 16 -8.81 22.43 -21.39
CA PRO A 16 -9.46 21.19 -21.80
C PRO A 16 -8.43 20.19 -22.34
N VAL A 17 -8.49 18.96 -21.85
CA VAL A 17 -7.73 17.84 -22.42
C VAL A 17 -8.54 17.21 -23.55
N GLY A 18 -7.91 16.94 -24.69
CA GLY A 18 -8.60 16.40 -25.86
C GLY A 18 -8.93 14.91 -25.76
N SER A 19 -8.13 14.14 -25.02
CA SER A 19 -8.38 12.73 -24.71
C SER A 19 -7.63 12.31 -23.45
N SER A 20 -8.00 11.17 -22.87
CA SER A 20 -7.32 10.58 -21.73
C SER A 20 -7.23 9.07 -21.86
N LEU A 21 -6.06 8.52 -21.53
CA LEU A 21 -5.82 7.09 -21.36
C LEU A 21 -5.45 6.84 -19.90
N CYS A 22 -6.33 6.18 -19.16
CA CYS A 22 -6.13 5.92 -17.73
C CYS A 22 -5.96 4.43 -17.47
N THR A 23 -5.05 4.10 -16.55
CA THR A 23 -4.89 2.73 -16.03
C THR A 23 -5.26 2.71 -14.55
N LEU A 24 -6.36 2.04 -14.22
CA LEU A 24 -6.98 2.05 -12.91
C LEU A 24 -6.71 0.72 -12.19
N ARG A 25 -6.33 0.81 -10.91
CA ARG A 25 -6.16 -0.32 -9.98
C ARG A 25 -7.02 -0.10 -8.73
N LEU A 26 -8.31 0.10 -8.96
CA LEU A 26 -9.28 0.53 -7.94
C LEU A 26 -10.21 -0.59 -7.46
N SER A 27 -10.21 -1.73 -8.15
CA SER A 27 -11.06 -2.87 -7.78
C SER A 27 -10.46 -3.63 -6.60
N PRO A 28 -11.22 -3.84 -5.51
CA PRO A 28 -10.77 -4.68 -4.41
C PRO A 28 -10.64 -6.13 -4.85
N ARG A 29 -9.88 -6.92 -4.08
CA ARG A 29 -9.66 -8.35 -4.33
C ARG A 29 -10.10 -9.20 -3.14
N ASP A 30 -10.56 -10.41 -3.41
CA ASP A 30 -10.73 -11.44 -2.40
C ASP A 30 -9.39 -11.87 -1.76
N GLY A 31 -9.47 -12.38 -0.53
CA GLY A 31 -8.36 -13.00 0.18
C GLY A 31 -8.01 -12.34 1.51
N ARG A 32 -7.16 -13.01 2.31
CA ARG A 32 -6.72 -12.57 3.64
C ARG A 32 -7.87 -12.14 4.57
N GLY A 33 -8.96 -12.91 4.52
CA GLY A 33 -10.16 -12.63 5.30
C GLY A 33 -11.05 -11.52 4.73
N GLN A 34 -10.88 -11.13 3.47
CA GLN A 34 -11.79 -10.22 2.75
C GLN A 34 -12.51 -10.98 1.64
N ARG A 35 -13.80 -10.69 1.46
CA ARG A 35 -14.63 -11.12 0.34
C ARG A 35 -15.28 -9.91 -0.30
N VAL A 36 -15.17 -9.75 -1.61
CA VAL A 36 -15.85 -8.71 -2.38
C VAL A 36 -17.28 -9.18 -2.67
N LEU A 37 -18.28 -8.42 -2.23
CA LEU A 37 -19.69 -8.72 -2.47
C LEU A 37 -20.20 -8.02 -3.73
N ASP A 38 -19.81 -6.75 -3.89
CA ASP A 38 -20.06 -5.95 -5.09
C ASP A 38 -18.95 -4.91 -5.26
N SER A 39 -18.62 -4.55 -6.50
CA SER A 39 -17.69 -3.45 -6.78
C SER A 39 -17.82 -2.90 -8.19
N GLY A 40 -17.64 -1.59 -8.32
CA GLY A 40 -17.72 -0.88 -9.58
C GLY A 40 -16.79 0.33 -9.62
N VAL A 41 -16.41 0.72 -10.83
CA VAL A 41 -15.72 1.99 -11.08
C VAL A 41 -16.51 2.74 -12.15
N GLU A 42 -16.89 3.95 -11.85
CA GLU A 42 -17.60 4.87 -12.73
C GLU A 42 -16.66 6.02 -13.12
N LEU A 43 -16.78 6.49 -14.35
CA LEU A 43 -16.01 7.62 -14.86
C LEU A 43 -16.93 8.66 -15.48
N ALA A 44 -16.61 9.92 -15.26
CA ALA A 44 -17.17 11.06 -15.98
C ALA A 44 -16.02 11.94 -16.48
N PRO A 45 -15.87 12.18 -17.80
CA PRO A 45 -16.75 11.73 -18.88
C PRO A 45 -16.75 10.21 -19.11
N GLN A 46 -17.76 9.73 -19.84
CA GLN A 46 -17.91 8.30 -20.12
C GLN A 46 -16.80 7.83 -21.08
N PRO A 47 -16.11 6.71 -20.78
CA PRO A 47 -15.07 6.19 -21.64
C PRO A 47 -15.67 5.56 -22.90
N VAL A 48 -15.05 5.82 -24.05
CA VAL A 48 -15.41 5.19 -25.34
C VAL A 48 -14.97 3.73 -25.41
N SER A 49 -14.01 3.32 -24.58
CA SER A 49 -13.60 1.93 -24.46
C SER A 49 -13.04 1.62 -23.08
N ARG A 50 -13.32 0.41 -22.59
CA ARG A 50 -12.82 -0.15 -21.33
C ARG A 50 -12.29 -1.56 -21.59
N MET A 51 -11.09 -1.84 -21.08
CA MET A 51 -10.51 -3.18 -21.08
C MET A 51 -10.01 -3.51 -19.69
N ALA A 52 -10.36 -4.68 -19.16
CA ALA A 52 -9.92 -5.15 -17.86
C ALA A 52 -9.09 -6.43 -18.01
N ARG A 53 -8.00 -6.54 -17.26
CA ARG A 53 -7.16 -7.74 -17.20
C ARG A 53 -6.58 -7.92 -15.81
N ALA A 54 -6.29 -9.16 -15.43
CA ALA A 54 -5.44 -9.42 -14.28
C ALA A 54 -3.98 -9.07 -14.62
N ASP A 55 -3.27 -8.42 -13.70
CA ASP A 55 -1.81 -8.34 -13.76
C ASP A 55 -1.14 -9.61 -13.21
N PHE A 56 0.19 -9.62 -13.24
CA PHE A 56 1.00 -10.73 -12.76
C PHE A 56 0.68 -11.14 -11.32
N PHE A 57 0.35 -10.18 -10.45
CA PHE A 57 0.02 -10.43 -9.04
C PHE A 57 -1.47 -10.72 -8.81
N GLY A 58 -2.27 -10.77 -9.88
CA GLY A 58 -3.71 -10.99 -9.83
C GLY A 58 -4.52 -9.74 -9.45
N ASN A 59 -3.98 -8.53 -9.58
CA ASN A 59 -4.76 -7.30 -9.43
C ASN A 59 -5.56 -7.05 -10.72
N LEU A 60 -6.82 -6.62 -10.59
CA LEU A 60 -7.59 -6.20 -11.76
C LEU A 60 -7.14 -4.81 -12.19
N VAL A 61 -6.57 -4.74 -13.40
CA VAL A 61 -6.11 -3.52 -14.04
C VAL A 61 -7.11 -3.16 -15.14
N THR A 62 -7.73 -2.00 -15.02
CA THR A 62 -8.71 -1.50 -15.99
C THR A 62 -8.12 -0.34 -16.76
N THR A 63 -7.94 -0.51 -18.06
CA THR A 63 -7.55 0.56 -18.98
C THR A 63 -8.79 1.17 -19.62
N VAL A 64 -8.91 2.49 -19.57
CA VAL A 64 -10.02 3.23 -20.16
C VAL A 64 -9.52 4.33 -21.07
N ARG A 65 -10.23 4.56 -22.18
CA ARG A 65 -9.97 5.66 -23.11
C ARG A 65 -11.17 6.59 -23.13
N ILE A 66 -10.92 7.87 -23.00
CA ILE A 66 -11.90 8.96 -23.03
C ILE A 66 -11.49 9.88 -24.18
N GLU A 67 -12.40 10.18 -25.11
CA GLU A 67 -12.13 11.06 -26.27
C GLU A 67 -12.98 12.33 -26.25
N GLU A 68 -13.90 12.43 -25.29
CA GLU A 68 -14.62 13.67 -25.05
C GLU A 68 -13.64 14.72 -24.50
N SER A 69 -13.61 15.91 -25.10
CA SER A 69 -12.83 17.03 -24.59
C SER A 69 -13.40 17.48 -23.24
N HIS A 70 -12.59 17.48 -22.17
CA HIS A 70 -13.07 17.78 -20.83
C HIS A 70 -12.07 18.60 -20.00
N ARG A 71 -12.59 19.30 -18.99
CA ARG A 71 -11.80 20.02 -17.98
C ARG A 71 -11.82 19.33 -16.62
N GLU A 72 -12.72 18.36 -16.42
CA GLU A 72 -12.81 17.56 -15.21
C GLU A 72 -12.82 16.09 -15.60
N LEU A 73 -12.01 15.27 -14.92
CA LEU A 73 -12.12 13.81 -14.94
C LEU A 73 -12.46 13.34 -13.52
N ARG A 74 -13.65 12.77 -13.35
CA ARG A 74 -14.11 12.19 -12.10
C ARG A 74 -14.09 10.67 -12.19
N VAL A 75 -13.41 10.03 -11.24
CA VAL A 75 -13.34 8.58 -11.10
C VAL A 75 -13.96 8.21 -9.74
N THR A 76 -15.06 7.46 -9.78
CA THR A 76 -15.77 7.00 -8.58
C THR A 76 -15.63 5.50 -8.44
N SER A 77 -14.99 5.04 -7.38
CA SER A 77 -14.93 3.63 -6.98
C SER A 77 -15.97 3.36 -5.90
N LEU A 78 -16.80 2.34 -6.12
CA LEU A 78 -17.79 1.84 -5.16
C LEU A 78 -17.50 0.37 -4.87
N ALA A 79 -17.58 -0.04 -3.62
CA ALA A 79 -17.46 -1.45 -3.26
C ALA A 79 -18.19 -1.77 -1.96
N THR A 80 -18.84 -2.93 -1.93
CA THR A 80 -19.34 -3.57 -0.72
C THR A 80 -18.49 -4.80 -0.45
N ILE A 81 -17.81 -4.84 0.70
CA ILE A 81 -16.90 -5.92 1.08
C ILE A 81 -17.25 -6.50 2.44
N GLU A 82 -17.13 -7.82 2.57
CA GLU A 82 -17.16 -8.50 3.85
C GLU A 82 -15.73 -8.77 4.32
N VAL A 83 -15.42 -8.42 5.56
CA VAL A 83 -14.13 -8.71 6.21
C VAL A 83 -14.34 -9.58 7.44
N ARG A 84 -13.72 -10.76 7.42
CA ARG A 84 -13.57 -11.74 8.50
C ARG A 84 -12.10 -12.15 8.57
N ARG A 85 -11.32 -11.46 9.40
CA ARG A 85 -9.89 -11.79 9.57
C ARG A 85 -9.73 -12.81 10.68
N ASP A 86 -8.88 -13.80 10.43
CA ASP A 86 -8.42 -14.70 11.47
C ASP A 86 -7.61 -13.92 12.52
N PRO A 87 -7.65 -14.34 13.79
CA PRO A 87 -6.76 -13.81 14.82
C PRO A 87 -5.31 -13.91 14.35
N GLN A 88 -4.54 -12.82 14.53
CA GLN A 88 -3.11 -12.87 14.29
C GLN A 88 -2.45 -13.79 15.34
N PRO A 89 -1.39 -14.53 14.98
CA PRO A 89 -0.63 -15.29 15.96
C PRO A 89 -0.06 -14.35 17.03
N HIS A 90 0.13 -14.87 18.24
CA HIS A 90 0.82 -14.10 19.28
C HIS A 90 2.24 -13.77 18.80
N ALA A 91 2.65 -12.50 18.91
CA ALA A 91 3.89 -12.02 18.29
C ALA A 91 5.13 -12.82 18.72
N GLU A 92 5.19 -13.18 20.00
CA GLU A 92 6.28 -13.96 20.60
C GLU A 92 6.26 -15.46 20.23
N LEU A 93 5.22 -15.95 19.55
CA LEU A 93 5.11 -17.35 19.08
C LEU A 93 5.44 -17.51 17.59
N THR A 94 5.86 -16.43 16.92
CA THR A 94 6.31 -16.50 15.52
C THR A 94 7.78 -16.94 15.44
N PRO A 95 8.23 -17.54 14.31
CA PRO A 95 9.62 -17.95 14.15
C PRO A 95 10.60 -16.78 14.29
N ALA A 96 11.86 -17.09 14.62
CA ALA A 96 12.92 -16.11 14.58
C ALA A 96 13.06 -15.53 13.16
N TRP A 97 13.38 -14.25 13.05
CA TRP A 97 13.42 -13.57 11.76
C TRP A 97 14.50 -14.13 10.82
N GLU A 98 15.59 -14.68 11.35
CA GLU A 98 16.64 -15.33 10.56
C GLU A 98 16.21 -16.63 9.92
N ASP A 99 15.32 -17.38 10.60
CA ASP A 99 14.76 -18.61 10.06
C ASP A 99 13.82 -18.29 8.90
N VAL A 100 12.96 -17.27 9.05
CA VAL A 100 12.11 -16.76 7.95
C VAL A 100 12.95 -16.30 6.76
N ARG A 101 14.05 -15.57 7.01
CA ARG A 101 14.98 -15.14 5.96
C ARG A 101 15.59 -16.33 5.21
N ARG A 102 15.99 -17.39 5.94
CA ARG A 102 16.55 -18.61 5.34
C ARG A 102 15.51 -19.34 4.50
N GLU A 103 14.32 -19.56 5.06
CA GLU A 103 13.20 -20.19 4.34
C GLU A 103 12.88 -19.46 3.04
N VAL A 104 12.86 -18.12 3.06
CA VAL A 104 12.62 -17.29 1.88
C VAL A 104 13.72 -17.45 0.83
N ALA A 105 14.99 -17.56 1.24
CA ALA A 105 16.10 -17.77 0.33
C ALA A 105 16.06 -19.15 -0.37
N ASP A 106 15.45 -20.16 0.28
CA ASP A 106 15.31 -21.51 -0.25
C ASP A 106 14.13 -21.65 -1.25
N VAL A 107 13.28 -20.62 -1.41
CA VAL A 107 12.16 -20.66 -2.35
C VAL A 107 12.62 -20.52 -3.81
N ALA A 108 12.65 -21.64 -4.53
CA ALA A 108 13.05 -21.72 -5.94
C ALA A 108 11.85 -21.62 -6.93
N THR A 109 10.95 -20.65 -6.75
CA THR A 109 9.89 -20.33 -7.73
C THR A 109 9.88 -18.83 -8.02
N LEU A 110 9.43 -18.46 -9.22
CA LEU A 110 9.19 -17.06 -9.63
C LEU A 110 7.72 -16.79 -9.94
N ASP A 111 6.80 -17.66 -9.52
CA ASP A 111 5.37 -17.38 -9.65
C ASP A 111 4.92 -16.14 -8.84
N ALA A 112 3.68 -15.70 -9.04
CA ALA A 112 3.12 -14.49 -8.45
C ALA A 112 3.16 -14.44 -6.91
N ARG A 113 3.27 -15.60 -6.24
CA ARG A 113 3.32 -15.72 -4.78
C ARG A 113 4.75 -15.85 -4.26
N SER A 114 5.75 -15.91 -5.14
CA SER A 114 7.15 -16.01 -4.74
C SER A 114 7.55 -14.81 -3.86
N PRO A 115 8.24 -15.04 -2.72
CA PRO A 115 8.74 -13.96 -1.88
C PRO A 115 9.82 -13.13 -2.59
N ALA A 116 10.45 -13.67 -3.65
CA ALA A 116 11.49 -12.98 -4.43
C ALA A 116 11.04 -11.60 -4.93
N HIS A 117 9.78 -11.48 -5.36
CA HIS A 117 9.20 -10.22 -5.85
C HIS A 117 9.10 -9.13 -4.78
N PHE A 118 9.29 -9.47 -3.50
CA PHE A 118 9.17 -8.59 -2.35
C PHE A 118 10.50 -8.35 -1.62
N LEU A 119 11.62 -8.87 -2.15
CA LEU A 119 12.96 -8.70 -1.61
C LEU A 119 13.74 -7.59 -2.32
N PHE A 120 13.61 -7.48 -3.64
CA PHE A 120 14.47 -6.61 -4.44
C PHE A 120 14.06 -5.13 -4.39
N PRO A 121 15.01 -4.20 -4.59
CA PRO A 121 14.73 -2.78 -4.62
C PRO A 121 13.82 -2.40 -5.78
N THR A 122 13.06 -1.32 -5.59
CA THR A 122 12.27 -0.67 -6.64
C THR A 122 12.62 0.82 -6.69
N LYS A 123 12.19 1.55 -7.73
CA LYS A 123 12.45 3.00 -7.82
C LYS A 123 11.98 3.78 -6.59
N LEU A 124 10.83 3.43 -6.02
CA LEU A 124 10.26 4.11 -4.85
C LEU A 124 10.79 3.57 -3.52
N VAL A 125 11.33 2.35 -3.53
CA VAL A 125 11.85 1.68 -2.33
C VAL A 125 13.21 1.07 -2.69
N PRO A 126 14.26 1.89 -2.81
CA PRO A 126 15.63 1.39 -2.96
C PRO A 126 16.08 0.69 -1.68
N LEU A 127 17.15 -0.11 -1.77
CA LEU A 127 17.90 -0.49 -0.58
C LEU A 127 18.62 0.75 -0.07
N TYR A 128 18.54 0.99 1.24
CA TYR A 128 19.09 2.18 1.87
C TYR A 128 19.60 1.81 3.26
N ASP A 129 20.93 1.75 3.40
CA ASP A 129 21.61 1.23 4.59
C ASP A 129 21.14 1.91 5.88
N PRO A 130 20.94 3.24 5.95
CA PRO A 130 20.42 3.85 7.19
C PRO A 130 19.03 3.36 7.59
N ALA A 131 18.15 3.03 6.65
CA ALA A 131 16.86 2.40 6.98
C ALA A 131 17.03 0.95 7.42
N THR A 132 17.96 0.21 6.81
CA THR A 132 18.32 -1.16 7.21
C THR A 132 18.88 -1.20 8.63
N ASP A 133 19.85 -0.33 8.96
CA ASP A 133 20.47 -0.23 10.28
C ASP A 133 19.45 0.17 11.35
N TYR A 134 18.53 1.07 10.99
CA TYR A 134 17.45 1.48 11.87
C TYR A 134 16.46 0.33 12.13
N ALA A 135 16.13 -0.46 11.10
CA ALA A 135 15.31 -1.66 11.24
C ALA A 135 16.02 -2.72 12.10
N ALA A 136 17.32 -2.96 11.87
CA ALA A 136 18.12 -3.99 12.55
C ALA A 136 18.06 -3.89 14.09
N GLN A 137 17.92 -2.69 14.64
CA GLN A 137 17.75 -2.46 16.08
C GLN A 137 16.49 -3.14 16.67
N SER A 138 15.48 -3.41 15.85
CA SER A 138 14.26 -4.15 16.23
C SER A 138 14.35 -5.66 15.97
N PHE A 139 15.45 -6.13 15.37
CA PHE A 139 15.69 -7.53 15.00
C PHE A 139 17.01 -8.06 15.59
N PRO A 140 17.17 -8.08 16.92
CA PRO A 140 18.31 -8.76 17.54
C PRO A 140 18.25 -10.28 17.26
N PRO A 141 19.36 -11.01 17.44
CA PRO A 141 19.41 -12.43 17.16
C PRO A 141 18.29 -13.24 17.85
N GLY A 142 17.58 -14.06 17.08
CA GLY A 142 16.51 -14.93 17.59
C GLY A 142 15.18 -14.23 17.90
N ARG A 143 15.03 -12.93 17.60
CA ARG A 143 13.77 -12.20 17.81
C ARG A 143 12.66 -12.78 16.91
N PRO A 144 11.46 -13.06 17.45
CA PRO A 144 10.31 -13.43 16.64
C PRO A 144 9.97 -12.36 15.59
N ILE A 145 9.73 -12.78 14.34
CA ILE A 145 9.53 -11.89 13.18
C ILE A 145 8.42 -10.86 13.41
N LEU A 146 7.28 -11.29 13.95
CA LEU A 146 6.15 -10.38 14.17
C LEU A 146 6.44 -9.41 15.33
N ALA A 147 7.17 -9.86 16.35
CA ALA A 147 7.55 -9.02 17.47
C ALA A 147 8.56 -7.94 17.05
N GLY A 148 9.51 -8.27 16.18
CA GLY A 148 10.43 -7.30 15.58
C GLY A 148 9.72 -6.31 14.65
N ALA A 149 8.81 -6.78 13.79
CA ALA A 149 8.04 -5.90 12.89
C ALA A 149 7.12 -4.92 13.66
N ILE A 150 6.48 -5.37 14.74
CA ILE A 150 5.65 -4.51 15.61
C ILE A 150 6.52 -3.46 16.32
N ASP A 151 7.69 -3.85 16.85
CA ASP A 151 8.61 -2.91 17.48
C ASP A 151 9.09 -1.85 16.48
N PHE A 152 9.53 -2.28 15.29
CA PHE A 152 9.99 -1.39 14.23
C PHE A 152 8.91 -0.38 13.82
N MET A 153 7.68 -0.83 13.59
CA MET A 153 6.54 0.02 13.32
C MET A 153 6.28 1.05 14.45
N ARG A 154 6.37 0.61 15.71
CA ARG A 154 6.16 1.49 16.88
C ARG A 154 7.24 2.55 16.99
N ARG A 155 8.48 2.22 16.68
CA ARG A 155 9.60 3.16 16.66
C ARG A 155 9.42 4.21 15.57
N ILE A 156 9.02 3.82 14.36
CA ILE A 156 8.67 4.78 13.31
C ILE A 156 7.53 5.70 13.79
N ARG A 157 6.45 5.14 14.33
CA ARG A 157 5.34 5.94 14.87
C ARG A 157 5.79 6.95 15.94
N LYS A 158 6.77 6.58 16.77
CA LYS A 158 7.26 7.41 17.87
C LYS A 158 8.22 8.50 17.40
N GLU A 159 9.09 8.18 16.45
CA GLU A 159 10.23 9.02 16.08
C GLU A 159 10.01 9.81 14.79
N PHE A 160 9.01 9.46 13.99
CA PHE A 160 8.68 10.16 12.74
C PHE A 160 7.41 10.98 12.89
N ARG A 161 7.44 12.22 12.40
CA ARG A 161 6.31 13.15 12.45
C ARG A 161 5.46 13.02 11.19
N TYR A 162 4.16 12.78 11.38
CA TYR A 162 3.20 12.85 10.28
C TYR A 162 3.02 14.30 9.84
N ASP A 163 3.28 14.58 8.57
CA ASP A 163 3.28 15.92 8.01
C ASP A 163 2.83 15.88 6.54
N GLN A 164 1.64 16.41 6.26
CA GLN A 164 1.01 16.36 4.93
C GLN A 164 1.69 17.29 3.92
N GLU A 165 2.46 18.27 4.39
CA GLU A 165 3.15 19.25 3.54
C GLU A 165 4.63 18.87 3.34
N ALA A 166 5.15 17.92 4.13
CA ALA A 166 6.56 17.57 4.12
C ALA A 166 7.01 16.84 2.85
N THR A 167 6.12 16.16 2.13
CA THR A 167 6.50 15.29 1.02
C THR A 167 5.55 15.39 -0.18
N LEU A 168 6.11 15.12 -1.35
CA LEU A 168 5.38 14.84 -2.59
C LEU A 168 5.48 13.34 -2.88
N ILE A 169 4.65 12.83 -3.80
CA ILE A 169 4.72 11.43 -4.27
C ILE A 169 6.13 11.08 -4.79
N SER A 170 6.86 12.08 -5.30
CA SER A 170 8.21 11.92 -5.84
C SER A 170 9.33 12.10 -4.80
N THR A 171 9.02 12.41 -3.54
CA THR A 171 10.05 12.60 -2.51
C THR A 171 10.86 11.31 -2.34
N PRO A 172 12.21 11.36 -2.45
CA PRO A 172 13.06 10.21 -2.24
C PRO A 172 12.93 9.65 -0.83
N LEU A 173 13.00 8.32 -0.69
CA LEU A 173 12.97 7.63 0.61
C LEU A 173 14.03 8.15 1.58
N SER A 174 15.23 8.45 1.09
CA SER A 174 16.34 8.97 1.90
C SER A 174 16.00 10.31 2.55
N GLU A 175 15.35 11.22 1.82
CA GLU A 175 14.95 12.53 2.32
C GLU A 175 13.86 12.43 3.40
N ALA A 176 12.85 11.57 3.17
CA ALA A 176 11.84 11.29 4.18
C ALA A 176 12.43 10.63 5.45
N PHE A 177 13.45 9.77 5.26
CA PHE A 177 14.14 9.14 6.38
C PHE A 177 14.98 10.13 7.19
N GLU A 178 15.76 10.97 6.51
CA GLU A 178 16.65 11.97 7.12
C GLU A 178 15.87 13.05 7.87
N SER A 179 14.77 13.54 7.27
CA SER A 179 13.90 14.54 7.88
C SER A 179 13.06 13.99 9.05
N ARG A 180 12.93 12.66 9.15
CA ARG A 180 12.01 11.98 10.07
C ARG A 180 10.57 12.50 9.94
N GLY A 181 10.17 12.92 8.74
CA GLY A 181 8.88 13.53 8.47
C GLY A 181 8.28 13.01 7.16
N GLY A 182 6.95 12.90 7.11
CA GLY A 182 6.24 12.52 5.88
C GLY A 182 4.84 12.02 6.12
N VAL A 183 4.27 11.35 5.11
CA VAL A 183 2.93 10.78 5.15
C VAL A 183 2.97 9.26 5.27
N CYS A 184 1.79 8.63 5.28
CA CYS A 184 1.66 7.18 5.41
C CYS A 184 2.44 6.39 4.35
N GLN A 185 2.57 6.94 3.14
CA GLN A 185 3.35 6.34 2.06
C GLN A 185 4.83 6.24 2.42
N ASP A 186 5.42 7.32 2.95
CA ASP A 186 6.85 7.36 3.25
C ASP A 186 7.21 6.39 4.37
N PHE A 187 6.39 6.33 5.42
CA PHE A 187 6.59 5.41 6.53
C PHE A 187 6.50 3.94 6.07
N ALA A 188 5.55 3.64 5.18
CA ALA A 188 5.46 2.31 4.58
C ALA A 188 6.71 2.00 3.72
N HIS A 189 7.18 2.95 2.91
CA HIS A 189 8.40 2.76 2.11
C HIS A 189 9.64 2.56 2.98
N ILE A 190 9.82 3.35 4.05
CA ILE A 190 10.92 3.19 5.01
C ILE A 190 10.87 1.80 5.67
N MET A 191 9.69 1.36 6.10
CA MET A 191 9.53 0.00 6.66
C MET A 191 9.93 -1.08 5.66
N ILE A 192 9.45 -0.97 4.42
CA ILE A 192 9.75 -1.95 3.37
C ILE A 192 11.25 -1.96 3.04
N ALA A 193 11.89 -0.79 2.90
CA ALA A 193 13.32 -0.70 2.64
C ALA A 193 14.13 -1.35 3.76
N GLY A 194 13.81 -1.03 5.02
CA GLY A 194 14.50 -1.61 6.18
C GLY A 194 14.35 -3.13 6.25
N LEU A 195 13.14 -3.65 6.06
CA LEU A 195 12.90 -5.11 6.06
C LEU A 195 13.60 -5.81 4.88
N ARG A 196 13.55 -5.24 3.68
CA ARG A 196 14.24 -5.79 2.50
C ARG A 196 15.76 -5.81 2.69
N GLY A 197 16.33 -4.78 3.31
CA GLY A 197 17.74 -4.75 3.67
C GLY A 197 18.17 -5.87 4.63
N LEU A 198 17.25 -6.36 5.46
CA LEU A 198 17.46 -7.53 6.32
C LEU A 198 17.23 -8.87 5.61
N GLY A 199 16.83 -8.86 4.33
CA GLY A 199 16.47 -10.05 3.56
C GLY A 199 15.06 -10.57 3.85
N LEU A 200 14.19 -9.74 4.45
CA LEU A 200 12.80 -10.08 4.74
C LEU A 200 11.88 -9.57 3.62
N PRO A 201 11.01 -10.41 3.04
CA PRO A 201 10.11 -9.99 1.97
C PRO A 201 9.05 -9.03 2.52
N ALA A 202 8.96 -7.84 1.92
CA ALA A 202 8.02 -6.80 2.31
C ALA A 202 7.34 -6.17 1.08
N SER A 203 6.04 -5.94 1.18
CA SER A 203 5.20 -5.42 0.10
C SER A 203 4.42 -4.18 0.54
N TYR A 204 4.26 -3.23 -0.37
CA TYR A 204 3.33 -2.11 -0.17
C TYR A 204 1.88 -2.60 -0.32
N VAL A 205 1.02 -2.19 0.61
CA VAL A 205 -0.41 -2.52 0.61
C VAL A 205 -1.19 -1.22 0.81
N SER A 206 -2.05 -0.89 -0.14
CA SER A 206 -3.05 0.18 0.00
C SER A 206 -4.41 -0.40 0.39
N GLY A 207 -5.25 0.44 0.98
CA GLY A 207 -6.60 0.07 1.37
C GLY A 207 -7.34 1.23 2.02
N TYR A 208 -8.55 0.94 2.49
CA TYR A 208 -9.42 1.93 3.13
C TYR A 208 -9.43 1.72 4.65
N ILE A 209 -9.39 2.81 5.41
CA ILE A 209 -9.47 2.80 6.87
C ILE A 209 -10.79 3.38 7.34
N ARG A 210 -11.49 2.65 8.22
CA ARG A 210 -12.68 3.19 8.91
C ARG A 210 -12.24 3.99 10.11
N THR A 211 -12.40 5.31 10.05
CA THR A 211 -12.15 6.20 11.19
C THR A 211 -13.35 6.21 12.15
N ILE A 212 -13.06 6.24 13.45
CA ILE A 212 -14.04 6.50 14.51
C ILE A 212 -13.77 7.94 14.98
N PRO A 213 -14.56 8.92 14.52
CA PRO A 213 -14.34 10.30 14.94
C PRO A 213 -14.66 10.46 16.44
N PRO A 214 -14.02 11.43 17.12
CA PRO A 214 -14.48 11.88 18.43
C PRO A 214 -15.95 12.30 18.39
N GLU A 215 -16.63 12.22 19.53
CA GLU A 215 -18.03 12.63 19.65
C GLU A 215 -18.25 14.05 19.10
N GLY A 216 -19.28 14.23 18.28
CA GLY A 216 -19.63 15.51 17.65
C GLY A 216 -18.77 15.92 16.45
N LYS A 217 -17.74 15.15 16.04
CA LYS A 217 -16.94 15.46 14.85
C LYS A 217 -17.37 14.62 13.64
N PRO A 218 -17.36 15.20 12.42
CA PRO A 218 -17.61 14.42 11.21
C PRO A 218 -16.54 13.34 11.06
N ARG A 219 -16.92 12.23 10.43
CA ARG A 219 -15.96 11.19 10.07
C ARG A 219 -14.95 11.78 9.10
N LEU A 220 -13.66 11.51 9.31
CA LEU A 220 -12.64 11.85 8.33
C LEU A 220 -12.84 10.96 7.10
N GLU A 221 -13.21 11.58 5.99
CA GLU A 221 -13.11 10.99 4.66
C GLU A 221 -11.66 11.20 4.19
N GLY A 222 -11.03 10.14 3.66
CA GLY A 222 -9.69 10.27 3.07
C GLY A 222 -9.73 11.26 1.90
N ALA A 223 -8.78 12.18 1.86
CA ALA A 223 -8.59 13.11 0.74
C ALA A 223 -8.11 12.36 -0.51
#